data_AF-A0A2G9UKX7-F1
#
_entry.id   AF-A0A2G9UKX7-F1
#
_cell.length_a   1.000
_cell.length_b   1.000
_cell.length_c   1.000
_cell.angle_alpha   90.00
_cell.angle_beta   90.00
_cell.angle_gamma   90.00
#
_symmetry.space_group_name_H-M   'P 1'
#
loop_
_entity.id
_entity.type
_entity.pdbx_description
1 polymer ?
#
loop_
_entity_poly.entity_id
_entity_poly.type
_entity_poly.pdbx_seq_one_letter_code
_entity_poly.pdbx_strand_id
1 'polypeptide(L)'
;TTNLITFRQGSSKAAYGGLIFAQALAAAENTVDESLKPHAMHSFFILKVDTSLPVQYHVRRVRDGRSFCTRTVEAIQEGKIVFTLQVSFHVLEPDAAVHQDTMPDVPSWKELKSMTDLVPWLMTEITEGRIQVAPVVEKRLKSYDNRANQDGELFEVNKYEKEKNIIRHQEIEIIANAGKTLK
;
A
#
# COMPACT_ATOMS: atom_id res chain seq x y z
N THR A 1 2.24 -16.21 -10.75
CA THR A 1 3.26 -15.33 -10.16
C THR A 1 3.16 -13.98 -10.83
N THR A 2 2.50 -13.03 -10.17
CA THR A 2 2.31 -11.66 -10.64
C THR A 2 3.37 -10.80 -9.97
N ASN A 3 4.35 -10.33 -10.73
CA ASN A 3 5.37 -9.41 -10.20
C ASN A 3 4.81 -7.99 -10.27
N LEU A 4 4.77 -7.31 -9.12
CA LEU A 4 4.28 -5.95 -8.96
C LEU A 4 5.48 -4.98 -8.98
N ILE A 5 5.48 -4.01 -9.89
CA ILE A 5 6.49 -2.95 -9.96
C ILE A 5 5.77 -1.61 -9.85
N THR A 6 6.22 -0.72 -8.97
CA THR A 6 5.62 0.62 -8.77
C THR A 6 6.72 1.67 -8.82
N PHE A 7 6.70 2.54 -9.84
CA PHE A 7 7.82 3.45 -10.16
C PHE A 7 7.61 4.94 -9.84
N ARG A 8 6.48 5.34 -9.22
CA ARG A 8 6.12 6.77 -9.21
C ARG A 8 5.62 7.27 -7.86
N GLN A 9 6.54 7.58 -6.94
CA GLN A 9 6.24 8.49 -5.82
C GLN A 9 7.22 9.66 -5.80
N GLY A 10 6.68 10.88 -5.84
CA GLY A 10 7.43 12.11 -6.04
C GLY A 10 8.29 12.55 -4.83
N SER A 11 9.46 13.10 -5.16
CA SER A 11 10.46 13.88 -4.37
C SER A 11 11.03 13.28 -3.08
N SER A 12 10.35 12.34 -2.44
CA SER A 12 10.89 11.56 -1.33
C SER A 12 11.22 10.18 -1.90
N LYS A 13 12.48 9.78 -1.90
CA LYS A 13 12.89 8.43 -2.31
C LYS A 13 12.20 7.31 -1.49
N ALA A 14 11.48 7.64 -0.41
CA ALA A 14 10.80 6.68 0.43
C ALA A 14 9.42 6.30 -0.11
N ALA A 15 9.13 5.01 -0.16
CA ALA A 15 7.83 4.47 -0.52
C ALA A 15 6.78 4.78 0.56
N TYR A 16 5.56 5.04 0.12
CA TYR A 16 4.39 5.13 0.99
C TYR A 16 4.13 3.80 1.67
N GLY A 17 3.96 3.82 2.99
CA GLY A 17 3.78 2.60 3.78
C GLY A 17 2.60 1.74 3.35
N GLY A 18 1.48 2.37 2.93
CA GLY A 18 0.32 1.64 2.44
C GLY A 18 0.58 0.82 1.18
N LEU A 19 1.52 1.25 0.33
CA LEU A 19 1.92 0.48 -0.86
C LEU A 19 2.64 -0.81 -0.46
N ILE A 20 3.61 -0.71 0.45
CA ILE A 20 4.37 -1.87 0.94
C ILE A 20 3.47 -2.85 1.70
N PHE A 21 2.55 -2.32 2.51
CA PHE A 21 1.53 -3.11 3.18
C PHE A 21 0.66 -3.88 2.19
N ALA A 22 0.12 -3.18 1.17
CA ALA A 22 -0.76 -3.80 0.17
C ALA A 22 -0.03 -4.88 -0.64
N GLN A 23 1.21 -4.64 -1.04
CA GLN A 23 2.04 -5.62 -1.76
C GLN A 23 2.37 -6.84 -0.88
N ALA A 24 2.69 -6.64 0.40
CA ALA A 24 2.94 -7.74 1.33
C ALA A 24 1.67 -8.57 1.59
N LEU A 25 0.51 -7.93 1.73
CA LEU A 25 -0.77 -8.61 1.85
C LEU A 25 -1.08 -9.42 0.59
N ALA A 26 -0.93 -8.82 -0.59
CA ALA A 26 -1.10 -9.52 -1.86
C ALA A 26 -0.15 -10.72 -1.99
N ALA A 27 1.11 -10.59 -1.55
CA ALA A 27 2.06 -11.70 -1.52
C ALA A 27 1.56 -12.84 -0.61
N ALA A 28 1.03 -12.53 0.57
CA ALA A 28 0.46 -13.53 1.48
C ALA A 28 -0.79 -14.20 0.88
N GLU A 29 -1.71 -13.43 0.29
CA GLU A 29 -2.93 -13.92 -0.36
C GLU A 29 -2.63 -14.91 -1.48
N ASN A 30 -1.58 -14.67 -2.27
CA ASN A 30 -1.13 -15.60 -3.32
C ASN A 30 -0.63 -16.97 -2.80
N THR A 31 -0.56 -17.17 -1.48
CA THR A 31 -0.11 -18.42 -0.86
C THR A 31 -1.20 -19.17 -0.08
N VAL A 32 -2.45 -18.68 -0.14
CA VAL A 32 -3.63 -19.31 0.46
C VAL A 32 -4.65 -19.65 -0.63
N ASP A 33 -5.61 -20.52 -0.29
CA ASP A 33 -6.74 -20.81 -1.17
C ASP A 33 -7.64 -19.58 -1.34
N GLU A 34 -8.28 -19.42 -2.50
CA GLU A 34 -9.12 -18.25 -2.79
C GLU A 34 -10.34 -18.12 -1.85
N SER A 35 -10.77 -19.22 -1.23
CA SER A 35 -11.85 -19.24 -0.23
C SER A 35 -11.47 -18.61 1.11
N LEU A 36 -10.17 -18.48 1.40
CA LEU A 36 -9.63 -17.88 2.63
C LEU A 36 -9.44 -16.36 2.43
N LYS A 37 -10.06 -15.55 3.29
CA LYS A 37 -9.96 -14.08 3.25
C LYS A 37 -9.23 -13.54 4.49
N PRO A 38 -8.44 -12.46 4.37
CA PRO A 38 -7.77 -11.86 5.52
C PRO A 38 -8.82 -11.26 6.48
N HIS A 39 -8.66 -11.51 7.78
CA HIS A 39 -9.57 -10.95 8.81
C HIS A 39 -8.83 -10.19 9.91
N ALA A 40 -7.55 -10.51 10.14
CA ALA A 40 -6.71 -9.82 11.12
C ALA A 40 -5.28 -9.73 10.62
N MET A 41 -4.66 -8.57 10.84
CA MET A 41 -3.32 -8.24 10.35
C MET A 41 -2.57 -7.40 11.38
N HIS A 42 -1.29 -7.70 11.57
CA HIS A 42 -0.36 -6.91 12.38
C HIS A 42 0.91 -6.67 11.57
N SER A 43 1.44 -5.45 11.61
CA SER A 43 2.61 -5.10 10.81
C SER A 43 3.50 -4.08 11.48
N PHE A 44 4.79 -4.11 11.15
CA PHE A 44 5.77 -3.12 11.58
C PHE A 44 6.53 -2.54 10.38
N PHE A 45 6.63 -1.21 10.32
CA PHE A 45 7.51 -0.48 9.41
C PHE A 45 8.86 -0.27 10.10
N ILE A 46 9.93 -0.84 9.55
CA ILE A 46 11.23 -0.90 10.22
C ILE A 46 12.19 0.11 9.61
N LEU A 47 12.29 0.13 8.27
CA LEU A 47 13.18 1.02 7.53
C LEU A 47 12.43 1.71 6.38
N LYS A 48 12.99 2.85 5.91
CA LYS A 48 12.52 3.47 4.67
C LYS A 48 12.78 2.53 3.49
N VAL A 49 11.84 2.47 2.56
CA VAL A 49 11.95 1.70 1.32
C VAL A 49 12.28 2.65 0.18
N ASP A 50 13.36 2.42 -0.56
CA ASP A 50 13.66 3.18 -1.78
C ASP A 50 12.77 2.72 -2.94
N THR A 51 11.96 3.62 -3.52
CA THR A 51 11.05 3.30 -4.63
C THR A 51 11.75 3.06 -5.96
N SER A 52 13.02 3.44 -6.08
CA SER A 52 13.82 3.17 -7.28
C SER A 52 14.37 1.74 -7.30
N LEU A 53 14.33 1.07 -6.16
CA LEU A 53 14.82 -0.28 -5.97
C LEU A 53 13.67 -1.24 -5.70
N PRO A 54 13.84 -2.51 -6.05
CA PRO A 54 12.84 -3.51 -5.71
C PRO A 54 12.74 -3.84 -4.23
N VAL A 55 11.64 -4.53 -3.90
CA VAL A 55 11.40 -5.15 -2.60
C VAL A 55 11.05 -6.62 -2.84
N GLN A 56 11.72 -7.51 -2.12
CA GLN A 56 11.45 -8.94 -2.11
C GLN A 56 10.49 -9.25 -0.96
N TYR A 57 9.45 -10.04 -1.23
CA TYR A 57 8.47 -10.42 -0.20
C TYR A 57 8.59 -11.91 0.10
N HIS A 58 9.13 -12.23 1.27
CA HIS A 58 9.32 -13.59 1.74
C HIS A 58 8.13 -14.02 2.59
N VAL A 59 7.31 -14.91 2.04
CA VAL A 59 6.12 -15.41 2.72
C VAL A 59 6.43 -16.74 3.38
N ARG A 60 6.32 -16.79 4.71
CA ARG A 60 6.41 -18.02 5.50
C ARG A 60 5.01 -18.48 5.91
N ARG A 61 4.73 -19.77 5.67
CA ARG A 61 3.51 -20.45 6.12
C ARG A 61 3.67 -20.84 7.58
N VAL A 62 2.95 -20.16 8.48
CA VAL A 62 3.01 -20.47 9.91
C VAL A 62 2.09 -21.63 10.25
N ARG A 63 0.88 -21.65 9.66
CA ARG A 63 -0.12 -22.68 9.89
C ARG A 63 -1.09 -22.74 8.71
N ASP A 64 -1.43 -23.96 8.30
CA ASP A 64 -2.51 -24.29 7.38
C ASP A 64 -3.54 -25.17 8.11
N GLY A 65 -4.68 -24.59 8.47
CA GLY A 65 -5.81 -25.29 9.06
C GLY A 65 -6.99 -25.36 8.09
N ARG A 66 -8.06 -26.05 8.50
CA ARG A 66 -9.27 -26.18 7.68
C ARG A 66 -10.00 -24.84 7.49
N SER A 67 -10.24 -24.12 8.58
CA SER A 67 -10.94 -22.81 8.55
C SER A 67 -9.99 -21.62 8.66
N PHE A 68 -8.80 -21.81 9.23
CA PHE A 68 -7.84 -20.73 9.49
C PHE A 68 -6.46 -21.02 8.91
N CYS A 69 -5.85 -20.02 8.30
CA CYS A 69 -4.46 -20.04 7.86
C CYS A 69 -3.71 -18.83 8.42
N THR A 70 -2.41 -18.96 8.60
CA THR A 70 -1.56 -17.86 9.09
C THR A 70 -0.30 -17.75 8.24
N ARG A 71 0.03 -16.52 7.86
CA ARG A 71 1.26 -16.18 7.12
C ARG A 71 2.02 -15.10 7.87
N THR A 72 3.35 -15.16 7.76
CA THR A 72 4.24 -14.04 8.07
C THR A 72 4.96 -13.64 6.79
N VAL A 73 5.02 -12.35 6.50
CA VAL A 73 5.70 -11.78 5.34
C VAL A 73 6.82 -10.87 5.83
N GLU A 74 8.01 -11.10 5.32
CA GLU A 74 9.15 -10.20 5.49
C GLU A 74 9.41 -9.51 4.15
N ALA A 75 9.28 -8.19 4.13
CA ALA A 75 9.69 -7.38 3.01
C ALA A 75 11.18 -7.04 3.17
N ILE A 76 11.98 -7.41 2.18
CA ILE A 76 13.44 -7.29 2.19
C ILE A 76 13.87 -6.38 1.05
N GLN A 77 14.69 -5.37 1.35
CA GLN A 77 15.35 -4.53 0.35
C GLN A 77 16.84 -4.44 0.70
N GLU A 78 17.70 -4.66 -0.30
CA GLU A 78 19.16 -4.68 -0.12
C GLU A 78 19.63 -5.60 1.04
N GLY A 79 18.99 -6.77 1.18
CA GLY A 79 19.30 -7.75 2.22
C GLY A 79 18.87 -7.36 3.64
N LYS A 80 18.10 -6.28 3.81
CA LYS A 80 17.58 -5.81 5.10
C LYS A 80 16.07 -5.91 5.14
N ILE A 81 15.52 -6.37 6.25
CA ILE A 81 14.07 -6.37 6.47
C ILE A 81 13.63 -4.91 6.66
N VAL A 82 12.77 -4.43 5.75
CA VAL A 82 12.23 -3.07 5.76
C VAL A 82 10.83 -3.01 6.36
N PHE A 83 10.08 -4.11 6.26
CA PHE A 83 8.71 -4.23 6.76
C PHE A 83 8.38 -5.68 7.09
N THR A 84 7.53 -5.88 8.10
CA THR A 84 7.00 -7.20 8.46
C THR A 84 5.48 -7.15 8.55
N LEU A 85 4.83 -8.23 8.13
CA LEU A 85 3.39 -8.43 8.23
C LEU A 85 3.11 -9.83 8.75
N GLN A 86 2.22 -9.94 9.73
CA GLN A 86 1.58 -11.19 10.11
C GLN A 86 0.09 -11.08 9.79
N VAL A 87 -0.44 -12.05 9.06
CA VAL A 87 -1.83 -12.05 8.62
C VAL A 87 -2.47 -13.40 8.92
N SER A 88 -3.70 -13.33 9.44
CA SER A 88 -4.59 -14.47 9.62
C SER A 88 -5.69 -14.42 8.57
N PHE A 89 -5.92 -15.58 7.96
CA PHE A 89 -6.98 -15.80 6.99
C PHE A 89 -8.04 -16.72 7.57
N HIS A 90 -9.29 -16.47 7.20
CA HIS A 90 -10.44 -17.26 7.60
C HIS A 90 -11.31 -17.58 6.40
N VAL A 91 -11.90 -18.78 6.37
CA VAL A 91 -12.91 -19.12 5.36
C VAL A 91 -14.19 -18.33 5.63
N LEU A 92 -14.95 -18.04 4.59
CA LEU A 92 -16.25 -17.39 4.79
C LEU A 92 -17.24 -18.39 5.41
N GLU A 93 -17.77 -18.06 6.58
CA GLU A 93 -18.76 -18.86 7.32
C GLU A 93 -19.94 -17.97 7.71
N PRO A 94 -21.14 -18.53 7.96
CA PRO A 94 -22.28 -17.75 8.46
C PRO A 94 -21.97 -17.09 9.79
N ASP A 95 -22.42 -15.85 9.97
CA ASP A 95 -22.21 -15.11 11.21
C ASP A 95 -22.93 -15.79 12.38
N ALA A 96 -22.18 -16.10 13.45
CA ALA A 96 -22.75 -16.63 14.69
C ALA A 96 -23.50 -15.54 15.48
N ALA A 97 -23.08 -14.29 15.35
CA ALA A 97 -23.72 -13.11 15.92
C ALA A 97 -23.38 -11.88 15.07
N VAL A 98 -24.35 -10.98 14.88
CA VAL A 98 -24.17 -9.76 14.09
C VAL A 98 -24.45 -8.56 14.98
N HIS A 99 -23.41 -7.76 15.25
CA HIS A 99 -23.53 -6.46 15.91
C HIS A 99 -22.39 -5.55 15.46
N GLN A 100 -22.65 -4.26 15.42
CA GLN A 100 -21.66 -3.20 15.19
C GLN A 100 -22.20 -1.91 15.81
N ASP A 101 -21.31 -0.95 16.09
CA ASP A 101 -21.74 0.38 16.52
C ASP A 101 -22.50 1.09 15.39
N THR A 102 -23.37 2.03 15.78
CA THR A 102 -24.09 2.87 14.82
C THR A 102 -23.12 3.90 14.23
N MET A 103 -23.12 4.04 12.90
CA MET A 103 -22.32 5.06 12.21
C MET A 103 -22.72 6.47 12.71
N PRO A 104 -21.77 7.35 13.05
CA PRO A 104 -22.09 8.71 13.46
C PRO A 104 -22.74 9.50 12.32
N ASP A 105 -23.61 10.46 12.68
CA ASP A 105 -24.23 11.36 11.70
C ASP A 105 -23.19 12.36 11.17
N VAL A 106 -22.85 12.23 9.88
CA VAL A 106 -21.85 13.04 9.19
C VAL A 106 -22.37 13.49 7.83
N PRO A 107 -21.95 14.67 7.32
CA PRO A 107 -22.37 15.14 6.00
C PRO A 107 -22.07 14.15 4.88
N SER A 108 -22.88 14.20 3.82
CA SER A 108 -22.65 13.37 2.64
C SER A 108 -21.35 13.77 1.94
N TRP A 109 -20.61 12.79 1.42
CA TRP A 109 -19.42 13.06 0.61
C TRP A 109 -19.69 13.98 -0.59
N LYS A 110 -20.94 14.03 -1.10
CA LYS A 110 -21.36 14.92 -2.20
C LYS A 110 -21.40 16.40 -1.81
N GLU A 111 -21.52 16.70 -0.52
CA GLU A 111 -21.54 18.05 0.03
C GLU A 111 -20.14 18.54 0.41
N LEU A 112 -19.17 17.61 0.46
CA LEU A 112 -17.78 17.91 0.77
C LEU A 112 -17.02 18.30 -0.50
N LYS A 113 -16.11 19.27 -0.36
CA LYS A 113 -15.16 19.62 -1.44
C LYS A 113 -14.08 18.54 -1.52
N SER A 114 -13.75 18.12 -2.73
CA SER A 114 -12.57 17.28 -2.96
C SER A 114 -11.30 18.05 -2.55
N MET A 115 -10.18 17.36 -2.27
CA MET A 115 -8.93 18.05 -1.96
C MET A 115 -8.47 18.95 -3.13
N THR A 116 -8.74 18.51 -4.36
CA THR A 116 -8.43 19.25 -5.60
C THR A 116 -9.18 20.57 -5.68
N ASP A 117 -10.44 20.61 -5.23
CA ASP A 117 -11.25 21.85 -5.23
C ASP A 117 -11.06 22.67 -3.96
N LEU A 118 -10.85 22.00 -2.83
CA LEU A 118 -10.76 22.61 -1.50
C LEU A 118 -9.50 23.44 -1.36
N VAL A 119 -8.34 22.94 -1.81
CA VAL A 119 -7.05 23.61 -1.61
C VAL A 119 -6.99 24.95 -2.34
N PRO A 120 -7.32 25.06 -3.65
CA PRO A 120 -7.36 26.35 -4.35
C PRO A 120 -8.37 27.31 -3.73
N TRP A 121 -9.55 26.81 -3.36
CA TRP A 121 -10.58 27.62 -2.69
C TRP A 121 -10.05 28.20 -1.37
N LEU A 122 -9.48 27.36 -0.50
CA LEU A 122 -8.99 27.78 0.81
C LEU A 122 -7.81 28.76 0.70
N MET A 123 -6.92 28.56 -0.27
CA MET A 123 -5.82 29.49 -0.56
C MET A 123 -6.34 30.87 -0.99
N THR A 124 -7.42 30.91 -1.78
CA THR A 124 -8.09 32.16 -2.18
C THR A 124 -8.68 32.86 -0.97
N GLU A 125 -9.42 32.14 -0.12
CA GLU A 125 -10.01 32.69 1.11
C GLU A 125 -8.97 33.25 2.10
N ILE A 126 -7.81 32.58 2.22
CA ILE A 126 -6.69 33.04 3.04
C ILE A 126 -6.07 34.32 2.45
N THR A 127 -5.86 34.35 1.13
CA THR A 127 -5.26 35.51 0.45
C THR A 127 -6.16 36.74 0.55
N GLU A 128 -7.47 36.56 0.47
CA GLU A 128 -8.47 37.62 0.65
C GLU A 128 -8.71 37.98 2.13
N GLY A 129 -8.01 37.32 3.06
CA GLY A 129 -8.05 37.62 4.49
C GLY A 129 -9.32 37.20 5.21
N ARG A 130 -10.24 36.50 4.52
CA ARG A 130 -11.51 36.00 5.10
C ARG A 130 -11.29 34.87 6.10
N ILE A 131 -10.24 34.08 5.89
CA ILE A 131 -9.85 32.99 6.79
C ILE A 131 -8.40 33.21 7.25
N GLN A 132 -8.19 33.23 8.56
CA GLN A 132 -6.87 33.31 9.16
C GLN A 132 -6.42 31.90 9.58
N VAL A 133 -5.27 31.46 9.09
CA VAL A 133 -4.68 30.16 9.44
C VAL A 133 -3.29 30.34 10.04
N ALA A 134 -2.88 29.40 10.89
CA ALA A 134 -1.51 29.41 11.39
C ALA A 134 -0.50 29.22 10.22
N PRO A 135 0.70 29.83 10.27
CA PRO A 135 1.69 29.73 9.19
C PRO A 135 2.08 28.29 8.80
N VAL A 136 2.03 27.36 9.76
CA VAL A 136 2.29 25.93 9.52
C VAL A 136 1.21 25.29 8.63
N VAL A 137 -0.04 25.73 8.77
CA VAL A 137 -1.17 25.24 7.97
C VAL A 137 -1.04 25.79 6.55
N GLU A 138 -0.75 27.08 6.39
CA GLU A 138 -0.53 27.69 5.09
C GLU A 138 0.60 27.00 4.31
N LYS A 139 1.72 26.69 4.98
CA LYS A 139 2.83 25.93 4.39
C LYS A 139 2.40 24.53 3.92
N ARG A 140 1.55 23.84 4.68
CA ARG A 140 1.00 22.52 4.29
C ARG A 140 0.05 22.63 3.11
N LEU A 141 -0.83 23.64 3.08
CA LEU A 141 -1.75 23.87 1.97
C LEU A 141 -1.00 24.10 0.66
N LYS A 142 0.06 24.92 0.67
CA LYS A 142 0.96 25.10 -0.48
C LYS A 142 1.61 23.78 -0.92
N SER A 143 1.91 22.87 0.02
CA SER A 143 2.42 21.53 -0.34
C SER A 143 1.36 20.62 -0.95
N TYR A 144 0.09 20.75 -0.56
CA TYR A 144 -1.00 19.95 -1.13
C TYR A 144 -1.36 20.43 -2.53
N ASP A 145 -1.41 21.74 -2.75
CA ASP A 145 -1.68 22.35 -4.06
C ASP A 145 -0.70 21.83 -5.13
N ASN A 146 0.59 21.84 -4.80
CA ASN A 146 1.66 21.31 -5.66
C ASN A 146 1.56 19.80 -5.94
N ARG A 147 0.79 19.03 -5.15
CA ARG A 147 0.60 17.58 -5.32
C ARG A 147 -0.72 17.26 -6.02
N ALA A 148 -1.78 18.03 -5.75
CA ALA A 148 -3.09 17.86 -6.36
C ALA A 148 -3.07 18.23 -7.86
N ASN A 149 -2.22 19.18 -8.25
CA ASN A 149 -2.08 19.64 -9.63
C ASN A 149 -0.99 18.89 -10.43
N GLN A 150 -0.60 17.67 -10.02
CA GLN A 150 0.31 16.82 -10.81
C GLN A 150 -0.50 15.84 -11.67
N ASP A 151 -0.44 16.01 -12.99
CA ASP A 151 -1.14 15.18 -13.99
C ASP A 151 -0.57 13.76 -14.10
N GLY A 152 -0.89 12.88 -13.14
CA GLY A 152 -0.54 11.47 -13.23
C GLY A 152 -1.37 10.58 -12.33
N GLU A 153 -1.75 9.40 -12.83
CA GLU A 153 -2.41 8.40 -12.00
C GLU A 153 -1.50 7.95 -10.86
N LEU A 154 -2.06 7.92 -9.64
CA LEU A 154 -1.33 7.71 -8.40
C LEU A 154 -0.83 6.26 -8.22
N PHE A 155 -1.36 5.31 -9.00
CA PHE A 155 -1.12 3.87 -8.87
C PHE A 155 -1.21 3.10 -10.21
N GLU A 156 -0.18 3.17 -11.05
CA GLU A 156 -0.09 2.28 -12.23
C GLU A 156 0.56 0.93 -11.86
N VAL A 157 -0.13 -0.17 -12.19
CA VAL A 157 0.36 -1.55 -12.04
C VAL A 157 0.68 -2.11 -13.43
N ASN A 158 1.96 -2.28 -13.75
CA ASN A 158 2.38 -2.86 -15.04
C ASN A 158 2.67 -4.36 -14.94
N LYS A 159 2.19 -5.15 -15.93
CA LYS A 159 2.40 -6.61 -16.04
C LYS A 159 3.79 -6.94 -16.60
N TYR A 160 4.44 -7.99 -16.08
CA TYR A 160 5.74 -8.50 -16.53
C TYR A 160 5.60 -9.61 -17.59
N GLU A 161 6.35 -9.55 -18.71
CA GLU A 161 6.40 -10.59 -19.76
C GLU A 161 7.55 -11.59 -19.54
N LYS A 162 7.26 -12.87 -19.78
CA LYS A 162 7.83 -14.04 -19.08
C LYS A 162 9.05 -14.70 -19.75
N GLU A 163 9.62 -14.15 -20.82
CA GLU A 163 10.41 -14.97 -21.76
C GLU A 163 11.91 -15.20 -21.47
N LYS A 164 12.51 -14.72 -20.37
CA LYS A 164 13.94 -14.97 -20.12
C LYS A 164 14.30 -15.14 -18.65
N ASN A 165 14.22 -16.39 -18.14
CA ASN A 165 15.22 -17.04 -17.28
C ASN A 165 14.61 -18.23 -16.50
N ILE A 166 15.22 -19.41 -16.68
CA ILE A 166 14.90 -20.66 -15.98
C ILE A 166 15.91 -20.82 -14.85
N ILE A 167 15.48 -20.80 -13.58
CA ILE A 167 16.19 -21.48 -12.49
C ILE A 167 15.15 -22.19 -11.61
N ARG A 168 15.38 -23.48 -11.40
CA ARG A 168 14.61 -24.38 -10.52
C ARG A 168 15.17 -24.26 -9.10
N HIS A 169 14.31 -24.09 -8.08
CA HIS A 169 14.15 -24.95 -6.89
C HIS A 169 13.22 -24.27 -5.86
N GLN A 170 12.69 -25.07 -4.93
CA GLN A 170 11.56 -24.81 -4.03
C GLN A 170 11.80 -23.67 -3.02
N GLU A 171 11.35 -22.47 -3.35
CA GLU A 171 11.02 -21.37 -2.43
C GLU A 171 10.16 -20.39 -3.24
N ILE A 172 9.01 -19.94 -2.74
CA ILE A 172 8.17 -18.98 -3.48
C ILE A 172 8.78 -17.59 -3.26
N GLU A 173 9.83 -17.30 -4.04
CA GLU A 173 10.50 -16.00 -4.08
C GLU A 173 9.65 -15.05 -4.95
N ILE A 174 8.92 -14.12 -4.32
CA ILE A 174 8.29 -13.00 -5.05
C ILE A 174 9.35 -11.90 -5.14
N ILE A 175 10.17 -11.97 -6.18
CA ILE A 175 11.15 -10.95 -6.53
C ILE A 175 10.44 -9.88 -7.37
N ALA A 176 10.11 -8.73 -6.77
CA ALA A 176 9.98 -7.51 -7.58
C ALA A 176 11.41 -7.08 -7.97
N ASN A 177 11.66 -6.59 -9.18
CA ASN A 177 12.98 -6.10 -9.62
C ASN A 177 12.81 -4.83 -10.47
N ALA A 178 13.58 -3.77 -10.17
CA ALA A 178 13.77 -2.59 -11.04
C ALA A 178 15.01 -2.84 -11.92
N GLY A 179 14.84 -2.97 -13.25
CA GLY A 179 15.93 -3.25 -14.21
C GLY A 179 17.03 -2.17 -14.24
N LYS A 180 18.26 -2.43 -14.69
CA LYS A 180 18.64 -2.80 -16.07
C LYS A 180 20.08 -3.33 -16.21
N THR A 181 20.26 -4.05 -17.31
CA THR A 181 21.46 -4.58 -18.00
C THR A 181 22.60 -3.57 -18.23
N LEU A 182 23.85 -4.05 -18.16
CA LEU A 182 25.01 -3.46 -18.85
C LEU A 182 25.77 -4.55 -19.61
N LYS A 183 25.67 -4.46 -20.94
CA LYS A 183 26.38 -5.13 -22.04
C LYS A 183 26.20 -6.64 -22.21
#